data_AF-A0A843C7C7-F1
#
_entry.id   AF-A0A843C7C7-F1
#
_cell.length_a   1.000
_cell.length_b   1.000
_cell.length_c   1.000
_cell.angle_alpha   90.00
_cell.angle_beta   90.00
_cell.angle_gamma   90.00
#
_symmetry.space_group_name_H-M   'P 1'
#
loop_
_entity.id
_entity.type
_entity.pdbx_description
1 polymer ?
#
loop_
_entity_poly.entity_id
_entity_poly.type
_entity_poly.pdbx_seq_one_letter_code
_entity_poly.pdbx_strand_id
1 'polypeptide(L)'
;MTLMKRDAVEVLRQFESVKSQAKKLRQSIRDSLSGPVEELKSLVEAYKDAKLHFGGIASEQNINVYLRDIEIKGSDYSAGYKQKALSREIDVECDKAIDILGNVAAPLSKDDLEQLAAFREQLETLSEVLPDINYEINVNEALNEYERGAYLASALISGRVILYALNQIRGESAEKKVRFLREKGIIEEGGKEEVYESILNADKRARDLYSYDLSVYPSSSDALLLLGDAIGILEIVSNVLNAENKSAEK
;
A
#
# COMPACT_ATOMS: atom_id res chain seq x y z
N MET A 1 8.93 25.54 -5.44
CA MET A 1 8.49 24.35 -6.20
C MET A 1 9.63 24.00 -7.14
N THR A 2 10.21 22.81 -7.04
CA THR A 2 11.31 22.37 -7.93
C THR A 2 10.77 22.14 -9.34
N LEU A 3 11.63 22.30 -10.37
CA LEU A 3 11.26 22.07 -11.78
C LEU A 3 10.60 20.69 -11.96
N MET A 4 11.19 19.68 -11.33
CA MET A 4 10.73 18.30 -11.37
C MET A 4 9.34 18.06 -10.75
N LYS A 5 8.99 18.76 -9.65
CA LYS A 5 7.63 18.69 -9.10
C LYS A 5 6.60 19.26 -10.05
N ARG A 6 6.98 20.32 -10.79
CA ARG A 6 6.12 20.92 -11.80
C ARG A 6 5.87 19.93 -12.93
N ASP A 7 6.92 19.26 -13.39
CA ASP A 7 6.85 18.28 -14.46
C ASP A 7 6.02 17.06 -14.04
N ALA A 8 6.20 16.55 -12.81
CA ALA A 8 5.38 15.47 -12.27
C ALA A 8 3.89 15.83 -12.15
N VAL A 9 3.56 17.05 -11.69
CA VAL A 9 2.17 17.54 -11.62
C VAL A 9 1.55 17.66 -13.02
N GLU A 10 2.34 18.09 -14.01
CA GLU A 10 1.86 18.23 -15.38
C GLU A 10 1.58 16.86 -16.02
N VAL A 11 2.51 15.92 -15.90
CA VAL A 11 2.34 14.56 -16.41
C VAL A 11 1.23 13.82 -15.66
N LEU A 12 1.07 14.04 -14.35
CA LEU A 12 -0.04 13.52 -13.54
C LEU A 12 -1.40 13.93 -14.15
N ARG A 13 -1.56 15.23 -14.45
CA ARG A 13 -2.77 15.75 -15.10
C ARG A 13 -3.02 15.16 -16.49
N GLN A 14 -1.96 14.86 -17.24
CA GLN A 14 -2.08 14.17 -18.53
C GLN A 14 -2.69 12.77 -18.32
N PHE A 15 -2.16 11.98 -17.38
CA PHE A 15 -2.73 10.65 -17.08
C PHE A 15 -4.16 10.72 -16.53
N GLU A 16 -4.48 11.69 -15.66
CA GLU A 16 -5.86 11.89 -15.18
C GLU A 16 -6.83 12.18 -16.33
N SER A 17 -6.39 13.00 -17.30
CA SER A 17 -7.16 13.32 -18.50
C SER A 17 -7.36 12.08 -19.38
N VAL A 18 -6.28 11.34 -19.69
CA VAL A 18 -6.31 10.10 -20.48
C VAL A 18 -7.22 9.06 -19.83
N LYS A 19 -7.08 8.84 -18.52
CA LYS A 19 -7.94 7.94 -17.73
C LYS A 19 -9.41 8.33 -17.82
N SER A 20 -9.72 9.61 -17.65
CA SER A 20 -11.09 10.13 -17.75
C SER A 20 -11.68 9.89 -19.15
N GLN A 21 -10.88 10.13 -20.20
CA GLN A 21 -11.28 9.86 -21.58
C GLN A 21 -11.48 8.36 -21.83
N ALA A 22 -10.60 7.49 -21.32
CA ALA A 22 -10.71 6.04 -21.42
C ALA A 22 -12.00 5.51 -20.77
N LYS A 23 -12.34 6.01 -19.58
CA LYS A 23 -13.60 5.66 -18.89
C LYS A 23 -14.83 6.11 -19.67
N LYS A 24 -14.83 7.35 -20.17
CA LYS A 24 -15.92 7.89 -21.00
C LYS A 24 -16.10 7.09 -22.29
N LEU A 25 -15.00 6.76 -22.97
CA LEU A 25 -15.02 5.96 -24.19
C LEU A 25 -15.56 4.55 -23.92
N ARG A 26 -15.12 3.90 -22.84
CA ARG A 26 -15.62 2.59 -22.43
C ARG A 26 -17.13 2.58 -22.17
N GLN A 27 -17.65 3.66 -21.56
CA GLN A 27 -19.08 3.83 -21.27
C GLN A 27 -19.90 4.19 -22.50
N SER A 28 -19.33 4.90 -23.48
CA SER A 28 -20.03 5.31 -24.70
C SER A 28 -20.15 4.18 -25.73
N ILE A 29 -19.23 3.20 -25.71
CA ILE A 29 -19.30 2.01 -26.56
C ILE A 29 -20.51 1.16 -26.13
N ARG A 30 -21.59 1.21 -26.91
CA ARG A 30 -22.70 0.24 -26.81
C ARG A 30 -22.22 -1.15 -27.24
N ASP A 31 -23.01 -2.19 -27.00
CA ASP A 31 -22.72 -3.55 -27.48
C ASP A 31 -22.91 -3.70 -29.01
N SER A 32 -22.68 -2.61 -29.76
CA SER A 32 -22.69 -2.57 -31.22
C SER A 32 -21.46 -3.28 -31.81
N LEU A 33 -21.62 -3.78 -33.03
CA LEU A 33 -20.56 -4.45 -33.78
C LEU A 33 -19.37 -3.52 -34.10
N SER A 34 -19.59 -2.20 -34.17
CA SER A 34 -18.57 -1.19 -34.44
C SER A 34 -18.46 -0.15 -33.33
N GLY A 35 -17.25 0.36 -33.06
CA GLY A 35 -17.02 1.43 -32.09
C GLY A 35 -16.20 2.62 -32.63
N PRO A 36 -16.04 3.69 -31.83
CA PRO A 36 -15.31 4.94 -32.15
C PRO A 36 -13.78 4.73 -32.31
N VAL A 37 -13.35 4.29 -33.50
CA VAL A 37 -11.94 3.95 -33.79
C VAL A 37 -11.02 5.17 -33.71
N GLU A 38 -11.47 6.34 -34.16
CA GLU A 38 -10.60 7.53 -34.19
C GLU A 38 -10.37 8.10 -32.78
N GLU A 39 -11.39 8.11 -31.95
CA GLU A 39 -11.29 8.51 -30.55
C GLU A 39 -10.38 7.55 -29.77
N LEU A 40 -10.44 6.25 -30.08
CA LEU A 40 -9.53 5.26 -29.50
C LEU A 40 -8.07 5.49 -29.94
N LYS A 41 -7.83 5.84 -31.21
CA LYS A 41 -6.49 6.21 -31.69
C LYS A 41 -5.96 7.43 -30.98
N SER A 42 -6.76 8.49 -30.88
CA SER A 42 -6.36 9.70 -30.14
C SER A 42 -6.05 9.39 -28.67
N LEU A 43 -6.83 8.52 -28.03
CA LEU A 43 -6.58 8.09 -26.66
C LEU A 43 -5.25 7.33 -26.52
N VAL A 44 -4.93 6.43 -27.46
CA VAL A 44 -3.67 5.67 -27.47
C VAL A 44 -2.47 6.59 -27.68
N GLU A 45 -2.57 7.56 -28.59
CA GLU A 45 -1.48 8.52 -28.82
C GLU A 45 -1.27 9.44 -27.61
N ALA A 46 -2.35 9.91 -26.97
CA ALA A 46 -2.25 10.70 -25.74
C ALA A 46 -1.62 9.89 -24.58
N TYR A 47 -1.94 8.59 -24.47
CA TYR A 47 -1.31 7.70 -23.51
C TYR A 47 0.19 7.52 -23.79
N LYS A 48 0.59 7.33 -25.05
CA LYS A 48 2.01 7.18 -25.43
C LYS A 48 2.83 8.43 -25.11
N ASP A 49 2.28 9.61 -25.38
CA ASP A 49 2.92 10.89 -25.07
C ASP A 49 3.14 11.03 -23.54
N ALA A 50 2.09 10.81 -22.75
CA ALA A 50 2.18 10.85 -21.29
C ALA A 50 3.16 9.80 -20.74
N LYS A 51 3.19 8.59 -21.32
CA LYS A 51 4.12 7.51 -20.96
C LYS A 51 5.57 7.91 -21.23
N LEU A 52 5.86 8.59 -22.33
CA LEU A 52 7.22 9.03 -22.66
C LEU A 52 7.73 10.02 -21.61
N HIS A 53 6.90 10.99 -21.20
CA HIS A 53 7.24 11.93 -20.13
C HIS A 53 7.38 11.23 -18.77
N PHE A 54 6.51 10.26 -18.46
CA PHE A 54 6.65 9.42 -17.27
C PHE A 54 7.99 8.69 -17.22
N GLY A 55 8.42 8.10 -18.34
CA GLY A 55 9.70 7.38 -18.42
C GLY A 55 10.90 8.26 -18.06
N GLY A 56 10.87 9.54 -18.46
CA GLY A 56 11.89 10.53 -18.06
C GLY A 56 11.92 10.74 -16.54
N ILE A 57 10.76 11.03 -15.94
CA ILE A 57 10.64 11.24 -14.49
C ILE A 57 11.04 9.97 -13.71
N ALA A 58 10.57 8.80 -14.15
CA ALA A 58 10.86 7.53 -13.50
C ALA A 58 12.37 7.22 -13.52
N SER A 59 13.05 7.45 -14.65
CA SER A 59 14.51 7.27 -14.75
C SER A 59 15.26 8.24 -13.84
N GLU A 60 14.85 9.50 -13.76
CA GLU A 60 15.50 10.50 -12.91
C GLU A 60 15.29 10.26 -11.41
N GLN A 61 14.16 9.66 -11.03
CA GLN A 61 13.85 9.28 -9.64
C GLN A 61 14.30 7.86 -9.29
N ASN A 62 14.96 7.15 -10.21
CA ASN A 62 15.33 5.74 -10.04
C ASN A 62 14.12 4.85 -9.66
N ILE A 63 12.94 5.17 -10.21
CA ILE A 63 11.70 4.42 -10.02
C ILE A 63 11.70 3.27 -11.03
N ASN A 64 11.81 2.04 -10.54
CA ASN A 64 11.80 0.83 -11.36
C ASN A 64 10.37 0.38 -11.68
N VAL A 65 9.64 1.19 -12.43
CA VAL A 65 8.29 0.86 -12.91
C VAL A 65 8.19 1.07 -14.41
N TYR A 66 7.60 0.08 -15.09
CA TYR A 66 7.38 0.12 -16.53
C TYR A 66 5.88 0.09 -16.83
N LEU A 67 5.41 1.10 -17.55
CA LEU A 67 4.06 1.13 -18.13
C LEU A 67 4.06 0.35 -19.44
N ARG A 68 2.99 -0.40 -19.73
CA ARG A 68 2.91 -1.22 -20.94
C ARG A 68 2.93 -0.39 -22.22
N ASP A 69 3.49 -0.94 -23.29
CA ASP A 69 3.30 -0.42 -24.65
C ASP A 69 1.90 -0.80 -25.14
N ILE A 70 1.11 0.20 -25.50
CA ILE A 70 -0.26 0.02 -25.99
C ILE A 70 -0.32 0.53 -27.43
N GLU A 71 -0.73 -0.35 -28.34
CA GLU A 71 -0.81 -0.07 -29.77
C GLU A 71 -2.10 -0.62 -30.39
N ILE A 72 -2.60 0.10 -31.39
CA ILE A 72 -3.67 -0.37 -32.26
C ILE A 72 -3.01 -1.05 -33.45
N LYS A 73 -2.98 -2.38 -33.47
CA LYS A 73 -2.45 -3.16 -34.60
C LYS A 73 -3.59 -3.51 -35.58
N GLY A 74 -3.52 -2.99 -36.80
CA GLY A 74 -4.38 -3.39 -37.93
C GLY A 74 -5.87 -2.99 -37.83
N SER A 75 -6.70 -3.60 -38.70
CA SER A 75 -8.16 -3.42 -38.76
C SER A 75 -8.93 -4.07 -37.58
N ASP A 76 -8.19 -4.61 -36.61
CA ASP A 76 -8.70 -5.49 -35.56
C ASP A 76 -9.59 -4.81 -34.53
N TYR A 77 -9.48 -3.48 -34.36
CA TYR A 77 -10.22 -2.73 -33.35
C TYR A 77 -11.51 -2.11 -33.87
N SER A 78 -12.04 -2.54 -35.01
CA SER A 78 -13.40 -2.16 -35.43
C SER A 78 -14.46 -2.63 -34.43
N ALA A 79 -14.25 -3.78 -33.78
CA ALA A 79 -15.19 -4.37 -32.84
C ALA A 79 -15.24 -3.66 -31.48
N GLY A 80 -16.42 -3.25 -31.04
CA GLY A 80 -16.62 -2.50 -29.79
C GLY A 80 -16.06 -3.18 -28.54
N TYR A 81 -16.13 -4.51 -28.43
CA TYR A 81 -15.60 -5.23 -27.26
C TYR A 81 -14.07 -5.17 -27.17
N LYS A 82 -13.35 -5.18 -28.30
CA LYS A 82 -11.88 -5.01 -28.33
C LYS A 82 -11.48 -3.60 -27.95
N GLN A 83 -12.26 -2.60 -28.38
CA GLN A 83 -12.07 -1.21 -27.96
C GLN A 83 -12.28 -1.05 -26.45
N LYS A 84 -13.36 -1.64 -25.89
CA LYS A 84 -13.60 -1.65 -24.43
C LYS A 84 -12.45 -2.28 -23.66
N ALA A 85 -11.89 -3.38 -24.15
CA ALA A 85 -10.75 -4.04 -23.54
C ALA A 85 -9.50 -3.15 -23.56
N LEU A 86 -9.19 -2.53 -24.70
CA LEU A 86 -8.04 -1.63 -24.84
C LEU A 86 -8.19 -0.38 -23.95
N SER A 87 -9.37 0.24 -23.92
CA SER A 87 -9.64 1.37 -23.03
C SER A 87 -9.49 0.99 -21.55
N ARG A 88 -9.85 -0.25 -21.18
CA ARG A 88 -9.62 -0.76 -19.81
C ARG A 88 -8.13 -0.96 -19.53
N GLU A 89 -7.35 -1.43 -20.49
CA GLU A 89 -5.90 -1.56 -20.32
C GLU A 89 -5.24 -0.19 -20.12
N ILE A 90 -5.64 0.82 -20.91
CA ILE A 90 -5.18 2.21 -20.72
C ILE A 90 -5.59 2.75 -19.34
N ASP A 91 -6.83 2.53 -18.90
CA ASP A 91 -7.33 2.93 -17.56
C ASP A 91 -6.42 2.39 -16.45
N VAL A 92 -6.08 1.09 -16.51
CA VAL A 92 -5.21 0.42 -15.53
C VAL A 92 -3.78 0.94 -15.55
N GLU A 93 -3.19 1.18 -16.73
CA GLU A 93 -1.83 1.73 -16.80
C GLU A 93 -1.77 3.20 -16.35
N CYS A 94 -2.84 3.97 -16.60
CA CYS A 94 -2.96 5.33 -16.07
C CYS A 94 -3.06 5.33 -14.54
N ASP A 95 -3.79 4.39 -13.92
CA ASP A 95 -3.85 4.26 -12.45
C ASP A 95 -2.46 4.11 -11.85
N LYS A 96 -1.65 3.20 -12.39
CA LYS A 96 -0.26 3.01 -11.94
C LYS A 96 0.57 4.29 -12.02
N ALA A 97 0.48 4.99 -13.16
CA ALA A 97 1.24 6.21 -13.37
C ALA A 97 0.79 7.34 -12.44
N ILE A 98 -0.52 7.49 -12.22
CA ILE A 98 -1.12 8.49 -11.34
C ILE A 98 -0.66 8.28 -9.90
N ASP A 99 -0.69 7.05 -9.40
CA ASP A 99 -0.26 6.74 -8.04
C ASP A 99 1.20 7.16 -7.85
N ILE A 100 2.09 6.76 -8.76
CA ILE A 100 3.52 7.08 -8.70
C ILE A 100 3.77 8.59 -8.79
N LEU A 101 3.17 9.26 -9.78
CA LEU A 101 3.37 10.69 -9.99
C LEU A 101 2.73 11.53 -8.89
N GLY A 102 1.63 11.07 -8.30
CA GLY A 102 1.02 11.66 -7.12
C GLY A 102 2.02 11.79 -5.97
N ASN A 103 2.81 10.74 -5.74
CA ASN A 103 3.81 10.72 -4.68
C ASN A 103 5.03 11.60 -4.99
N VAL A 104 5.42 11.71 -6.28
CA VAL A 104 6.46 12.67 -6.70
C VAL A 104 5.97 14.11 -6.58
N ALA A 105 4.72 14.38 -6.94
CA ALA A 105 4.10 15.70 -6.90
C ALA A 105 3.85 16.18 -5.46
N ALA A 106 3.41 15.29 -4.58
CA ALA A 106 3.12 15.53 -3.18
C ALA A 106 3.98 14.60 -2.30
N PRO A 107 5.24 14.98 -2.01
CA PRO A 107 6.05 14.21 -1.08
C PRO A 107 5.37 14.16 0.30
N LEU A 108 5.69 13.10 1.04
CA LEU A 108 5.22 12.85 2.39
C LEU A 108 5.29 14.11 3.27
N SER A 109 4.30 14.22 4.16
CA SER A 109 4.31 15.29 5.15
C SER A 109 5.53 15.16 6.06
N LYS A 110 5.95 16.27 6.69
CA LYS A 110 7.04 16.22 7.67
C LYS A 110 6.72 15.26 8.81
N ASP A 111 5.46 15.24 9.24
CA ASP A 111 4.97 14.39 10.32
C ASP A 111 5.02 12.90 9.93
N ASP A 112 4.66 12.56 8.68
CA ASP A 112 4.80 11.19 8.17
C ASP A 112 6.28 10.76 8.15
N LEU A 113 7.17 11.62 7.66
CA LEU A 113 8.61 11.33 7.60
C LEU A 113 9.21 11.11 9.00
N GLU A 114 8.79 11.92 9.98
CA GLU A 114 9.20 11.77 11.38
C GLU A 114 8.70 10.45 11.98
N GLN A 115 7.44 10.07 11.70
CA GLN A 115 6.91 8.78 12.16
C GLN A 115 7.62 7.59 11.52
N LEU A 116 7.88 7.61 10.21
CA LEU A 116 8.60 6.54 9.52
C LEU A 116 10.04 6.40 10.03
N ALA A 117 10.70 7.52 10.36
CA ALA A 117 12.03 7.49 10.97
C ALA A 117 11.99 6.84 12.37
N ALA A 118 11.01 7.21 13.20
CA ALA A 118 10.82 6.59 14.52
C ALA A 118 10.54 5.08 14.41
N PHE A 119 9.72 4.67 13.44
CA PHE A 119 9.44 3.27 13.15
C PHE A 119 10.68 2.47 12.74
N ARG A 120 11.59 3.08 11.98
CA ARG A 120 12.88 2.46 11.63
C ARG A 120 13.77 2.25 12.86
N GLU A 121 13.87 3.24 13.73
CA GLU A 121 14.65 3.14 14.98
C GLU A 121 14.08 2.06 15.93
N GLN A 122 12.74 1.99 16.05
CA GLN A 122 12.08 0.93 16.80
C GLN A 122 12.34 -0.45 16.19
N LEU A 123 12.30 -0.56 14.85
CA LEU A 123 12.59 -1.81 14.16
C LEU A 123 14.02 -2.28 14.42
N GLU A 124 15.01 -1.38 14.36
CA GLU A 124 16.41 -1.70 14.67
C GLU A 124 16.54 -2.28 16.09
N THR A 125 15.87 -1.68 17.06
CA THR A 125 15.85 -2.19 18.45
C THR A 125 15.21 -3.58 18.55
N LEU A 126 14.12 -3.81 17.81
CA LEU A 126 13.45 -5.12 17.77
C LEU A 126 14.32 -6.19 17.10
N SER A 127 15.08 -5.82 16.07
CA SER A 127 16.03 -6.67 15.34
C SER A 127 17.12 -7.27 16.22
N GLU A 128 17.48 -6.60 17.32
CA GLU A 128 18.46 -7.12 18.28
C GLU A 128 17.89 -8.21 19.21
N VAL A 129 16.56 -8.26 19.38
CA VAL A 129 15.91 -9.08 20.40
C VAL A 129 15.08 -10.21 19.81
N LEU A 130 14.35 -9.94 18.73
CA LEU A 130 13.44 -10.91 18.13
C LEU A 130 14.19 -11.82 17.14
N PRO A 131 14.08 -13.15 17.28
CA PRO A 131 14.95 -14.09 16.55
C PRO A 131 14.56 -14.32 15.08
N ASP A 132 13.32 -14.01 14.67
CA ASP A 132 12.83 -14.31 13.32
C ASP A 132 13.01 -13.14 12.35
N ILE A 133 14.05 -13.15 11.53
CA ILE A 133 14.34 -12.09 10.55
C ILE A 133 13.17 -11.75 9.59
N ASN A 134 12.17 -12.63 9.45
CA ASN A 134 11.06 -12.37 8.53
C ASN A 134 10.19 -11.18 8.95
N TYR A 135 10.04 -10.85 10.24
CA TYR A 135 9.29 -9.63 10.60
C TYR A 135 10.05 -8.39 10.08
N GLU A 136 11.38 -8.37 10.21
CA GLU A 136 12.21 -7.23 9.79
C GLU A 136 12.10 -6.99 8.29
N ILE A 137 12.22 -8.05 7.49
CA ILE A 137 12.08 -7.98 6.04
C ILE A 137 10.71 -7.40 5.64
N ASN A 138 9.64 -7.86 6.30
CA ASN A 138 8.28 -7.40 5.96
C ASN A 138 8.03 -5.97 6.44
N VAL A 139 8.47 -5.59 7.65
CA VAL A 139 8.29 -4.21 8.15
C VAL A 139 9.10 -3.23 7.32
N ASN A 140 10.35 -3.56 6.94
CA ASN A 140 11.15 -2.73 6.04
C ASN A 140 10.48 -2.56 4.67
N GLU A 141 9.90 -3.62 4.11
CA GLU A 141 9.17 -3.51 2.85
C GLU A 141 7.91 -2.65 3.01
N ALA A 142 7.16 -2.80 4.10
CA ALA A 142 5.99 -1.97 4.37
C ALA A 142 6.34 -0.47 4.52
N LEU A 143 7.47 -0.15 5.17
CA LEU A 143 8.02 1.21 5.25
C LEU A 143 8.37 1.75 3.86
N ASN A 144 9.09 0.96 3.04
CA ASN A 144 9.48 1.36 1.69
C ASN A 144 8.26 1.59 0.78
N GLU A 145 7.25 0.72 0.86
CA GLU A 145 6.01 0.87 0.12
C GLU A 145 5.24 2.12 0.56
N TYR A 146 5.23 2.44 1.86
CA TYR A 146 4.64 3.69 2.34
C TYR A 146 5.36 4.92 1.79
N GLU A 147 6.70 4.92 1.82
CA GLU A 147 7.53 6.01 1.27
C GLU A 147 7.31 6.21 -0.23
N ARG A 148 7.06 5.12 -0.96
CA ARG A 148 6.66 5.13 -2.37
C ARG A 148 5.20 5.50 -2.61
N GLY A 149 4.43 5.72 -1.53
CA GLY A 149 2.99 5.97 -1.48
C GLY A 149 2.11 4.82 -1.97
N ALA A 150 2.64 3.60 -1.96
CA ALA A 150 1.90 2.36 -2.17
C ALA A 150 1.21 1.93 -0.87
N TYR A 151 0.24 2.73 -0.40
CA TYR A 151 -0.39 2.56 0.92
C TYR A 151 -1.12 1.22 1.09
N LEU A 152 -1.76 0.70 0.04
CA LEU A 152 -2.38 -0.63 0.07
C LEU A 152 -1.34 -1.73 0.30
N ALA A 153 -0.21 -1.67 -0.40
CA ALA A 153 0.86 -2.66 -0.24
C ALA A 153 1.44 -2.60 1.18
N SER A 154 1.75 -1.39 1.66
CA SER A 154 2.19 -1.16 3.03
C SER A 154 1.21 -1.71 4.06
N ALA A 155 -0.08 -1.38 3.95
CA ALA A 155 -1.12 -1.82 4.85
C ALA A 155 -1.30 -3.35 4.87
N LEU A 156 -1.28 -4.00 3.70
CA LEU A 156 -1.36 -5.46 3.60
C LEU A 156 -0.16 -6.11 4.29
N ILE A 157 1.05 -5.70 3.95
CA ILE A 157 2.28 -6.25 4.55
C ILE A 157 2.26 -6.04 6.07
N SER A 158 1.93 -4.85 6.57
CA SER A 158 1.76 -4.56 8.00
C SER A 158 0.70 -5.46 8.65
N GLY A 159 -0.45 -5.63 8.01
CA GLY A 159 -1.51 -6.54 8.47
C GLY A 159 -1.02 -7.99 8.60
N ARG A 160 -0.16 -8.45 7.67
CA ARG A 160 0.45 -9.79 7.76
C ARG A 160 1.37 -9.90 8.98
N VAL A 161 2.18 -8.88 9.24
CA VAL A 161 3.07 -8.81 10.40
C VAL A 161 2.27 -8.81 11.71
N ILE A 162 1.19 -8.04 11.80
CA ILE A 162 0.27 -8.02 12.95
C ILE A 162 -0.25 -9.44 13.24
N LEU A 163 -0.83 -10.11 12.23
CA LEU A 163 -1.39 -11.46 12.40
C LEU A 163 -0.32 -12.48 12.79
N TYR A 164 0.88 -12.37 12.20
CA TYR A 164 2.02 -13.21 12.56
C TYR A 164 2.44 -13.00 14.03
N ALA A 165 2.64 -11.74 14.44
CA ALA A 165 3.13 -11.39 15.77
C ALA A 165 2.11 -11.78 16.85
N LEU A 166 0.82 -11.51 16.61
CA LEU A 166 -0.25 -11.94 17.52
C LEU A 166 -0.27 -13.46 17.70
N ASN A 167 0.00 -14.24 16.65
CA ASN A 167 0.06 -15.71 16.75
C ASN A 167 1.21 -16.23 17.61
N GLN A 168 2.21 -15.41 17.93
CA GLN A 168 3.28 -15.76 18.89
C GLN A 168 2.82 -15.63 20.35
N ILE A 169 1.68 -14.96 20.60
CA ILE A 169 1.13 -14.76 21.95
C ILE A 169 0.14 -15.89 22.26
N ARG A 170 0.27 -16.51 23.44
CA ARG A 170 -0.61 -17.59 23.86
C ARG A 170 -2.06 -17.13 23.96
N GLY A 171 -2.96 -17.95 23.42
CA GLY A 171 -4.41 -17.72 23.40
C GLY A 171 -4.96 -17.78 21.99
N GLU A 172 -6.16 -18.28 21.79
CA GLU A 172 -6.74 -18.45 20.43
C GLU A 172 -7.35 -17.15 19.90
N SER A 173 -8.12 -16.45 20.73
CA SER A 173 -8.72 -15.16 20.38
C SER A 173 -7.87 -14.00 20.90
N ALA A 174 -8.09 -12.80 20.36
CA ALA A 174 -7.39 -11.61 20.80
C ALA A 174 -7.66 -11.31 22.30
N GLU A 175 -8.87 -11.57 22.80
CA GLU A 175 -9.20 -11.43 24.23
C GLU A 175 -8.44 -12.42 25.11
N LYS A 176 -8.28 -13.68 24.65
CA LYS A 176 -7.46 -14.68 25.37
C LYS A 176 -5.99 -14.27 25.40
N LYS A 177 -5.47 -13.71 24.30
CA LYS A 177 -4.09 -13.19 24.22
C LYS A 177 -3.87 -12.03 25.19
N VAL A 178 -4.78 -11.06 25.23
CA VAL A 178 -4.72 -9.95 26.22
C VAL A 178 -4.72 -10.49 27.64
N ARG A 179 -5.61 -11.44 27.95
CA ARG A 179 -5.67 -12.04 29.29
C ARG A 179 -4.32 -12.65 29.69
N PHE A 180 -3.71 -13.40 28.79
CA PHE A 180 -2.37 -13.97 29.00
C PHE A 180 -1.32 -12.88 29.28
N LEU A 181 -1.33 -11.78 28.51
CA LEU A 181 -0.39 -10.68 28.71
C LEU A 181 -0.56 -10.01 30.10
N ARG A 182 -1.80 -9.87 30.59
CA ARG A 182 -2.09 -9.36 31.95
C ARG A 182 -1.58 -10.31 33.02
N GLU A 183 -1.86 -11.60 32.88
CA GLU A 183 -1.39 -12.64 33.81
C GLU A 183 0.14 -12.69 33.92
N LYS A 184 0.84 -12.31 32.83
CA LYS A 184 2.30 -12.21 32.79
C LYS A 184 2.85 -10.87 33.26
N GLY A 185 2.00 -9.91 33.62
CA GLY A 185 2.40 -8.57 34.02
C GLY A 185 3.09 -7.77 32.91
N ILE A 186 2.92 -8.17 31.65
CA ILE A 186 3.46 -7.48 30.48
C ILE A 186 2.63 -6.22 30.18
N ILE A 187 1.32 -6.33 30.42
CA ILE A 187 0.40 -5.20 30.45
C ILE A 187 -0.19 -5.12 31.86
N GLU A 188 -0.33 -3.91 32.40
CA GLU A 188 -0.78 -3.71 33.79
C GLU A 188 -2.21 -4.26 34.01
N GLU A 189 -2.45 -4.88 35.17
CA GLU A 189 -3.80 -5.20 35.63
C GLU A 189 -4.56 -3.90 35.91
N GLY A 190 -5.57 -3.60 35.08
CA GLY A 190 -6.26 -2.31 35.09
C GLY A 190 -5.51 -1.20 34.33
N GLY A 191 -4.42 -1.54 33.65
CA GLY A 191 -3.71 -0.64 32.73
C GLY A 191 -4.61 -0.12 31.62
N LYS A 192 -4.26 1.06 31.10
CA LYS A 192 -5.07 1.86 30.17
C LYS A 192 -5.84 0.97 29.19
N GLU A 193 -7.18 1.08 29.22
CA GLU A 193 -8.11 0.51 28.23
C GLU A 193 -7.57 0.61 26.79
N GLU A 194 -6.81 1.67 26.52
CA GLU A 194 -6.05 1.96 25.30
C GLU A 194 -5.21 0.78 24.76
N VAL A 195 -4.44 0.05 25.58
CA VAL A 195 -3.58 -1.06 25.08
C VAL A 195 -4.42 -2.28 24.71
N TYR A 196 -5.46 -2.55 25.50
CA TYR A 196 -6.44 -3.61 25.22
C TYR A 196 -7.15 -3.34 23.89
N GLU A 197 -7.69 -2.13 23.75
CA GLU A 197 -8.35 -1.67 22.54
C GLU A 197 -7.39 -1.64 21.35
N SER A 198 -6.12 -1.26 21.55
CA SER A 198 -5.12 -1.24 20.47
C SER A 198 -4.92 -2.64 19.87
N ILE A 199 -4.76 -3.68 20.71
CA ILE A 199 -4.55 -5.05 20.23
C ILE A 199 -5.80 -5.57 19.50
N LEU A 200 -6.99 -5.36 20.06
CA LEU A 200 -8.24 -5.79 19.43
C LEU A 200 -8.48 -5.09 18.10
N ASN A 201 -8.27 -3.77 18.07
CA ASN A 201 -8.49 -2.99 16.87
C ASN A 201 -7.44 -3.31 15.80
N ALA A 202 -6.19 -3.57 16.17
CA ALA A 202 -5.15 -4.02 15.24
C ALA A 202 -5.47 -5.41 14.64
N ASP A 203 -5.87 -6.40 15.46
CA ASP A 203 -6.30 -7.72 14.96
C ASP A 203 -7.48 -7.57 14.00
N LYS A 204 -8.48 -6.77 14.36
CA LYS A 204 -9.65 -6.51 13.53
C LYS A 204 -9.26 -5.84 12.21
N ARG A 205 -8.54 -4.72 12.24
CA ARG A 205 -8.09 -4.00 11.03
C ARG A 205 -7.28 -4.90 10.12
N ALA A 206 -6.35 -5.67 10.68
CA ALA A 206 -5.54 -6.60 9.90
C ALA A 206 -6.40 -7.68 9.23
N ARG A 207 -7.39 -8.26 9.92
CA ARG A 207 -8.31 -9.25 9.33
C ARG A 207 -9.22 -8.66 8.26
N ASP A 208 -9.71 -7.44 8.47
CA ASP A 208 -10.61 -6.77 7.53
C ASP A 208 -9.94 -6.59 6.14
N LEU A 209 -8.63 -6.30 6.11
CA LEU A 209 -7.83 -6.23 4.88
C LEU A 209 -7.76 -7.54 4.08
N TYR A 210 -7.90 -8.67 4.76
CA TYR A 210 -7.86 -10.01 4.15
C TYR A 210 -9.24 -10.66 4.05
N SER A 211 -10.30 -9.89 4.32
CA SER A 211 -11.68 -10.37 4.25
C SER A 211 -12.19 -10.44 2.81
N TYR A 212 -13.42 -10.94 2.64
CA TYR A 212 -14.11 -10.91 1.35
C TYR A 212 -14.65 -9.51 0.99
N ASP A 213 -14.53 -8.53 1.89
CA ASP A 213 -15.01 -7.18 1.66
C ASP A 213 -14.00 -6.36 0.84
N LEU A 214 -14.26 -6.26 -0.47
CA LEU A 214 -13.44 -5.49 -1.40
C LEU A 214 -13.59 -3.97 -1.24
N SER A 215 -14.47 -3.49 -0.36
CA SER A 215 -14.61 -2.06 -0.06
C SER A 215 -13.55 -1.55 0.92
N VAL A 216 -12.83 -2.46 1.59
CA VAL A 216 -11.73 -2.12 2.49
C VAL A 216 -10.52 -1.71 1.65
N TYR A 217 -10.33 -0.41 1.51
CA TYR A 217 -9.18 0.18 0.81
C TYR A 217 -8.51 1.21 1.72
N PRO A 218 -7.29 0.93 2.23
CA PRO A 218 -6.65 1.78 3.22
C PRO A 218 -6.17 3.09 2.60
N SER A 219 -6.42 4.19 3.32
CA SER A 219 -5.80 5.49 3.07
C SER A 219 -4.33 5.52 3.54
N SER A 220 -3.62 6.62 3.28
CA SER A 220 -2.28 6.82 3.86
C SER A 220 -2.33 6.77 5.39
N SER A 221 -3.29 7.43 6.03
CA SER A 221 -3.43 7.39 7.48
C SER A 221 -3.71 5.97 8.01
N ASP A 222 -4.52 5.18 7.29
CA ASP A 222 -4.78 3.78 7.68
C ASP A 222 -3.53 2.92 7.56
N ALA A 223 -2.75 3.08 6.49
CA ALA A 223 -1.51 2.36 6.28
C ALA A 223 -0.46 2.70 7.34
N LEU A 224 -0.32 3.97 7.69
CA LEU A 224 0.62 4.42 8.73
C LEU A 224 0.21 3.90 10.11
N LEU A 225 -1.08 3.94 10.41
CA LEU A 225 -1.64 3.39 11.64
C LEU A 225 -1.36 1.88 11.75
N LEU A 226 -1.60 1.12 10.69
CA LEU A 226 -1.33 -0.32 10.65
C LEU A 226 0.17 -0.65 10.78
N LEU A 227 1.03 0.19 10.20
CA LEU A 227 2.47 0.04 10.34
C LEU A 227 2.91 0.27 11.80
N GLY A 228 2.36 1.30 12.45
CA GLY A 228 2.56 1.54 13.88
C GLY A 228 2.01 0.41 14.76
N ASP A 229 0.82 -0.10 14.45
CA ASP A 229 0.23 -1.27 15.13
C ASP A 229 1.15 -2.50 15.02
N ALA A 230 1.72 -2.74 13.84
CA ALA A 230 2.62 -3.87 13.60
C ALA A 230 3.87 -3.78 14.51
N ILE A 231 4.49 -2.61 14.58
CA ILE A 231 5.66 -2.38 15.44
C ILE A 231 5.29 -2.51 16.92
N GLY A 232 4.19 -1.89 17.35
CA GLY A 232 3.73 -1.98 18.74
C GLY A 232 3.41 -3.41 19.18
N ILE A 233 2.85 -4.24 18.29
CA ILE A 233 2.61 -5.65 18.60
C ILE A 233 3.92 -6.45 18.64
N LEU A 234 4.89 -6.15 17.77
CA LEU A 234 6.22 -6.77 17.84
C LEU A 234 6.94 -6.42 19.15
N GLU A 235 6.82 -5.19 19.65
CA GLU A 235 7.31 -4.80 20.98
C GLU A 235 6.68 -5.64 22.09
N ILE A 236 5.36 -5.87 22.03
CA ILE A 236 4.68 -6.76 22.98
C ILE A 236 5.25 -8.18 22.91
N VAL A 237 5.49 -8.73 21.71
CA VAL A 237 6.08 -10.06 21.54
C VAL A 237 7.50 -10.12 22.11
N SER A 238 8.30 -9.08 21.90
CA SER A 238 9.65 -8.97 22.48
C SER A 238 9.60 -9.02 24.01
N ASN A 239 8.64 -8.33 24.63
CA ASN A 239 8.43 -8.38 26.08
C ASN A 239 7.99 -9.75 26.58
N VAL A 240 7.16 -10.48 25.81
CA VAL A 240 6.78 -11.87 26.13
C VAL A 240 8.02 -12.77 26.17
N LEU A 241 8.85 -12.73 25.14
CA LEU A 241 10.07 -13.55 25.05
C LEU A 241 11.03 -13.26 26.21
N ASN A 242 11.23 -11.97 26.54
CA ASN A 242 12.05 -11.56 27.66
C ASN A 242 11.52 -12.06 29.01
N ALA A 243 10.19 -12.05 29.21
CA ALA A 243 9.58 -12.57 30.42
C ALA A 243 9.70 -14.10 30.54
N GLU A 244 9.56 -14.82 29.43
CA GLU A 244 9.71 -16.28 29.40
C GLU A 244 11.16 -16.71 29.66
N ASN A 245 12.16 -16.04 29.06
CA ASN A 245 13.58 -16.32 29.31
C ASN A 245 13.96 -16.14 30.79
N LYS A 246 13.51 -15.05 31.43
CA LYS A 246 13.73 -14.81 32.87
C LYS A 246 13.09 -15.85 33.78
N SER A 247 12.01 -16.49 33.32
CA SER A 247 11.35 -17.56 34.08
C SER A 247 12.03 -18.93 33.93
N ALA A 248 12.80 -19.14 32.86
CA ALA A 248 13.56 -20.37 32.62
C ALA A 248 14.91 -20.41 33.38
N GLU A 249 15.42 -19.25 33.80
CA GLU A 249 16.67 -19.11 34.56
C GLU A 249 16.50 -19.26 36.09
N LYS A 250 15.26 -19.35 36.59
CA LYS A 250 14.92 -19.53 38.01
C LYS A 250 14.58 -20.97 38.34
#